data_AF-A0A3D5FMH3-F1
#
_entry.id   AF-A0A3D5FMH3-F1
#
_cell.length_a   1.000
_cell.length_b   1.000
_cell.length_c   1.000
_cell.angle_alpha   90.00
_cell.angle_beta   90.00
_cell.angle_gamma   90.00
#
_symmetry.space_group_name_H-M   'P 1'
#
loop_
_entity.id
_entity.type
_entity.pdbx_description
1 polymer ?
#
loop_
_entity_poly.entity_id
_entity_poly.type
_entity_poly.pdbx_seq_one_letter_code
_entity_poly.pdbx_strand_id
1 'polypeptide(L)'
;ECNITAHQQHRWHADRFGSSETHYHRLKIMIYLDETRAERGCLRVLPGSHRDPYHTTLGPLISQTTTVAEEHFDMPGENLPAYAVEARSGDVLFFCHTLWHGVYHSFPERRFMALKYAERPTEPAHIESLDRYSRGVVFQPPKVLQQSTNPRLRRMVEGLSEIAPS
;
A
#
# COMPACT_ATOMS: atom_id res chain seq x y z
N GLU A 1 -6.31 4.28 -8.22
CA GLU A 1 -5.59 5.57 -8.35
C GLU A 1 -4.68 5.50 -9.56
N CYS A 2 -4.72 6.51 -10.43
CA CYS A 2 -3.74 6.67 -11.51
C CYS A 2 -2.71 7.68 -11.02
N ASN A 3 -1.45 7.27 -10.90
CA ASN A 3 -0.42 8.07 -10.27
C ASN A 3 0.60 8.54 -11.32
N ILE A 4 0.98 9.81 -11.19
CA ILE A 4 2.12 10.41 -11.89
C ILE A 4 3.06 10.93 -10.81
N THR A 5 4.28 10.42 -10.79
CA THR A 5 5.24 10.73 -9.72
C THR A 5 5.87 12.10 -9.96
N ALA A 6 5.75 13.02 -9.00
CA ALA A 6 6.43 14.32 -9.02
C ALA A 6 7.69 14.35 -8.13
N HIS A 7 7.84 13.38 -7.23
CA HIS A 7 8.91 13.34 -6.23
C HIS A 7 10.02 12.36 -6.64
N GLN A 8 11.25 12.66 -6.23
CA GLN A 8 12.40 11.79 -6.46
C GLN A 8 12.41 10.54 -5.56
N GLN A 9 11.61 10.53 -4.48
CA GLN A 9 11.52 9.39 -3.58
C GLN A 9 10.17 9.35 -2.86
N HIS A 10 9.81 8.15 -2.43
CA HIS A 10 8.77 7.88 -1.45
C HIS A 10 9.38 6.93 -0.41
N ARG A 11 9.69 7.44 0.79
CA ARG A 11 10.49 6.70 1.78
C ARG A 11 9.72 5.48 2.31
N TRP A 12 10.43 4.67 3.09
CA TRP A 12 9.90 3.45 3.70
C TRP A 12 8.62 3.70 4.49
N HIS A 13 7.57 2.96 4.15
CA HIS A 13 6.33 2.95 4.89
C HIS A 13 5.60 1.62 4.66
N ALA A 14 4.64 1.32 5.52
CA ALA A 14 3.56 0.40 5.21
C ALA A 14 2.29 1.22 4.98
N ASP A 15 1.45 0.86 4.00
CA ASP A 15 0.17 1.55 3.79
C ASP A 15 -0.75 1.40 5.01
N ARG A 16 -0.61 0.28 5.74
CA ARG A 16 -1.27 0.01 7.00
C ARG A 16 -0.22 -0.38 8.02
N PHE A 17 -0.14 0.36 9.12
CA PHE A 17 0.83 0.13 10.17
C PHE A 17 0.16 -0.25 11.48
N GLY A 18 0.78 -1.19 12.19
CA GLY A 18 0.40 -1.65 13.52
C GLY A 18 0.09 -3.15 13.51
N SER A 19 0.33 -3.82 14.65
CA SER A 19 0.13 -5.26 14.76
C SER A 19 -1.29 -5.71 14.38
N SER A 20 -2.29 -4.93 14.79
CA SER A 20 -3.70 -5.19 14.45
C SER A 20 -3.95 -5.19 12.93
N GLU A 21 -3.15 -4.46 12.16
CA GLU A 21 -3.28 -4.39 10.70
C GLU A 21 -2.71 -5.62 9.99
N THR A 22 -1.80 -6.36 10.62
CA THR A 22 -1.15 -7.53 10.01
C THR A 22 -2.07 -8.75 9.87
N HIS A 23 -3.19 -8.76 10.60
CA HIS A 23 -4.17 -9.83 10.59
C HIS A 23 -5.35 -9.57 9.65
N TYR A 24 -5.55 -8.33 9.20
CA TYR A 24 -6.65 -7.98 8.30
C TYR A 24 -6.14 -7.92 6.85
N HIS A 25 -6.50 -8.92 6.04
CA HIS A 25 -5.90 -9.09 4.73
C HIS A 25 -6.28 -7.97 3.76
N ARG A 26 -5.25 -7.35 3.19
CA ARG A 26 -5.40 -6.30 2.20
C ARG A 26 -4.34 -6.43 1.13
N LEU A 27 -4.76 -6.19 -0.10
CA LEU A 27 -3.98 -6.40 -1.30
C LEU A 27 -3.85 -5.08 -2.07
N LYS A 28 -2.62 -4.67 -2.31
CA LYS A 28 -2.27 -3.61 -3.24
C LYS A 28 -1.79 -4.24 -4.52
N ILE A 29 -2.33 -3.75 -5.63
CA ILE A 29 -1.95 -4.14 -6.98
C ILE A 29 -1.38 -2.90 -7.65
N MET A 30 -0.13 -2.98 -8.09
CA MET A 30 0.51 -1.94 -8.89
C MET A 30 0.65 -2.42 -10.33
N ILE A 31 0.11 -1.65 -11.27
CA ILE A 31 0.26 -1.87 -12.71
C ILE A 31 1.23 -0.82 -13.22
N TYR A 32 2.40 -1.26 -13.69
CA TYR A 32 3.45 -0.36 -14.18
C TYR A 32 3.16 0.07 -15.61
N LEU A 33 3.28 1.37 -15.88
CA LEU A 33 3.13 1.96 -17.21
C LEU A 33 4.45 2.46 -17.78
N ASP A 34 5.49 2.50 -16.95
CA ASP A 34 6.85 2.83 -17.33
C ASP A 34 7.80 1.76 -16.77
N GLU A 35 8.92 1.55 -17.46
CA GLU A 35 9.97 0.66 -16.99
C GLU A 35 10.67 1.23 -15.75
N THR A 36 10.93 0.38 -14.77
CA THR A 36 11.64 0.71 -13.53
C THR A 36 12.70 -0.33 -13.21
N ARG A 37 13.83 0.13 -12.66
CA ARG A 37 15.01 -0.66 -12.32
C ARG A 37 15.51 -0.33 -10.91
N ALA A 38 16.42 -1.12 -10.36
CA ALA A 38 16.97 -0.92 -9.02
C ALA A 38 17.52 0.50 -8.79
N GLU A 39 18.18 1.05 -9.81
CA GLU A 39 18.76 2.39 -9.90
C GLU A 39 17.78 3.45 -10.42
N ARG A 40 16.57 3.05 -10.84
CA ARG A 40 15.60 3.91 -11.51
C ARG A 40 14.16 3.62 -11.05
N GLY A 41 13.83 4.12 -9.86
CA GLY A 41 12.45 4.30 -9.40
C GLY A 41 11.61 3.03 -9.26
N CYS A 42 12.22 1.85 -9.15
CA CYS A 42 11.48 0.62 -8.87
C CYS A 42 10.97 0.61 -7.43
N LEU A 43 9.95 -0.22 -7.16
CA LEU A 43 9.56 -0.50 -5.80
C LEU A 43 10.69 -1.27 -5.12
N ARG A 44 11.06 -0.85 -3.92
CA ARG A 44 11.89 -1.64 -3.00
C ARG A 44 10.99 -2.15 -1.90
N VAL A 45 11.16 -3.41 -1.53
CA VAL A 45 10.41 -4.06 -0.45
C VAL A 45 11.35 -4.65 0.58
N LEU A 46 10.92 -4.69 1.83
CA LEU A 46 11.61 -5.43 2.89
C LEU A 46 10.91 -6.79 3.05
N PRO A 47 11.45 -7.89 2.49
CA PRO A 47 10.74 -9.18 2.47
C PRO A 47 10.40 -9.67 3.89
N GLY A 48 9.18 -10.16 4.08
CA GLY A 48 8.71 -10.64 5.38
C GLY A 48 8.19 -9.56 6.34
N SER A 49 8.41 -8.27 6.05
CA SER A 49 7.98 -7.15 6.91
C SER A 49 6.47 -6.92 6.99
N HIS A 50 5.67 -7.72 6.27
CA HIS A 50 4.22 -7.73 6.39
C HIS A 50 3.72 -8.50 7.63
N ARG A 51 4.64 -9.10 8.40
CA ARG A 51 4.37 -9.89 9.60
C ARG A 51 5.14 -9.33 10.79
N ASP A 52 4.54 -9.44 11.96
CA ASP A 52 5.26 -9.20 13.21
C ASP A 52 6.27 -10.32 13.53
N PRO A 53 7.34 -10.01 14.28
CA PRO A 53 7.66 -8.69 14.86
C PRO A 53 8.30 -7.71 13.86
N TYR A 54 8.69 -8.18 12.66
CA TYR A 54 9.44 -7.34 11.73
C TYR A 54 8.67 -6.08 11.31
N HIS A 55 7.36 -6.20 11.11
CA HIS A 55 6.47 -5.09 10.77
C HIS A 55 6.56 -3.94 11.79
N THR A 56 6.42 -4.25 13.08
CA THR A 56 6.46 -3.24 14.15
C THR A 56 7.87 -2.77 14.48
N THR A 57 8.91 -3.61 14.33
CA THR A 57 10.32 -3.20 14.48
C THR A 57 10.70 -2.04 13.55
N LEU A 58 10.10 -1.97 12.37
CA LEU A 58 10.33 -0.88 11.40
C LEU A 58 9.57 0.41 11.72
N GLY A 59 8.73 0.41 12.77
CA GLY A 59 7.89 1.53 13.19
C GLY A 59 8.55 2.92 13.24
N PRO A 60 9.82 3.08 13.65
CA PRO A 60 10.49 4.38 13.61
C PRO A 60 10.41 5.06 12.24
N LEU A 61 10.52 4.31 11.14
CA LEU A 61 10.54 4.84 9.76
C LEU A 61 9.25 5.60 9.37
N ILE A 62 8.15 5.44 10.12
CA ILE A 62 6.88 6.17 9.88
C ILE A 62 7.04 7.69 9.97
N SER A 63 8.02 8.19 10.73
CA SER A 63 8.23 9.64 10.85
C SER A 63 8.57 10.31 9.51
N GLN A 64 9.02 9.54 8.51
CA GLN A 64 9.42 10.00 7.19
C GLN A 64 10.51 11.09 7.20
N THR A 65 11.25 11.28 8.29
CA THR A 65 12.40 12.21 8.27
C THR A 65 13.52 11.65 7.41
N THR A 66 14.44 12.51 6.96
CA THR A 66 15.60 12.07 6.17
C THR A 66 16.60 11.26 6.99
N THR A 67 16.65 11.48 8.30
CA THR A 67 17.64 10.92 9.23
C THR A 67 17.15 9.68 9.97
N VAL A 68 15.84 9.41 10.01
CA VAL A 68 15.27 8.38 10.88
C VAL A 68 15.86 6.98 10.64
N ALA A 69 16.19 6.65 9.40
CA ALA A 69 16.79 5.36 9.08
C ALA A 69 18.21 5.25 9.65
N GLU A 70 18.99 6.33 9.53
CA GLU A 70 20.36 6.38 10.07
C GLU A 70 20.34 6.35 11.59
N GLU A 71 19.45 7.10 12.22
CA GLU A 71 19.29 7.16 13.68
C GLU A 71 18.89 5.83 14.33
N HIS A 72 18.18 4.95 13.62
CA HIS A 72 17.60 3.73 14.18
C HIS A 72 18.20 2.43 13.63
N PHE A 73 18.84 2.48 12.46
CA PHE A 73 19.38 1.30 11.77
C PHE A 73 20.82 1.49 11.29
N ASP A 74 21.48 2.60 11.69
CA ASP A 74 22.87 2.92 11.36
C ASP A 74 23.18 2.91 9.84
N MET A 75 22.16 3.16 9.01
CA MET A 75 22.33 3.26 7.58
C MET A 75 21.31 4.20 6.91
N PRO A 76 21.68 4.88 5.82
CA PRO A 76 20.73 5.63 5.01
C PRO A 76 19.55 4.75 4.57
N GLY A 77 18.36 5.32 4.51
CA GLY A 77 17.15 4.54 4.17
C GLY A 77 17.28 3.80 2.84
N GLU A 78 17.89 4.42 1.83
CA GLU A 78 18.09 3.78 0.52
C GLU A 78 19.01 2.54 0.56
N ASN A 79 19.82 2.40 1.61
CA ASN A 79 20.77 1.31 1.83
C ASN A 79 20.23 0.19 2.74
N LEU A 80 19.00 0.31 3.26
CA LEU A 80 18.36 -0.81 3.98
C LEU A 80 18.34 -2.07 3.08
N PRO A 81 18.54 -3.28 3.64
CA PRO A 81 18.67 -4.53 2.88
C PRO A 81 17.34 -4.96 2.27
N ALA A 82 16.96 -4.30 1.18
CA ALA A 82 15.71 -4.46 0.49
C ALA A 82 15.86 -5.22 -0.82
N TYR A 83 14.75 -5.81 -1.27
CA TYR A 83 14.66 -6.39 -2.59
C TYR A 83 14.09 -5.36 -3.58
N ALA A 84 14.82 -5.12 -4.67
CA ALA A 84 14.40 -4.26 -5.77
C ALA A 84 13.47 -5.04 -6.73
N VAL A 85 12.23 -4.58 -6.87
CA VAL A 85 11.23 -5.18 -7.75
C VAL A 85 11.21 -4.41 -9.06
N GLU A 86 12.09 -4.79 -9.98
CA GLU A 86 12.12 -4.23 -11.33
C GLU A 86 10.85 -4.61 -12.11
N ALA A 87 10.39 -3.71 -12.98
CA ALA A 87 9.15 -3.90 -13.73
C ALA A 87 9.25 -3.24 -15.10
N ARG A 88 8.67 -3.90 -16.11
CA ARG A 88 8.43 -3.35 -17.44
C ARG A 88 7.03 -2.76 -17.52
N SER A 89 6.78 -1.94 -18.53
CA SER A 89 5.42 -1.49 -18.84
C SER A 89 4.51 -2.70 -19.08
N GLY A 90 3.39 -2.75 -18.37
CA GLY A 90 2.42 -3.85 -18.40
C GLY A 90 2.58 -4.85 -17.26
N ASP A 91 3.72 -4.85 -16.54
CA ASP A 91 3.90 -5.74 -15.40
C ASP A 91 2.96 -5.36 -14.24
N VAL A 92 2.48 -6.38 -13.54
CA VAL A 92 1.54 -6.25 -12.42
C VAL A 92 2.17 -6.86 -11.17
N LEU A 93 2.32 -6.03 -10.15
CA LEU A 93 2.86 -6.42 -8.84
C LEU A 93 1.75 -6.49 -7.81
N PHE A 94 1.76 -7.56 -7.01
CA PHE A 94 0.82 -7.81 -5.93
C PHE A 94 1.56 -7.84 -4.60
N PHE A 95 1.08 -7.11 -3.60
CA PHE A 95 1.66 -7.14 -2.25
C PHE A 95 0.66 -6.74 -1.16
N CYS A 96 0.93 -7.15 0.08
CA CYS A 96 0.11 -6.81 1.24
C CYS A 96 0.30 -5.35 1.63
N HIS A 97 -0.76 -4.68 2.09
CA HIS A 97 -0.67 -3.28 2.55
C HIS A 97 0.27 -3.07 3.74
N THR A 98 0.53 -4.13 4.51
CA THR A 98 1.45 -4.12 5.67
C THR A 98 2.91 -4.38 5.28
N LEU A 99 3.19 -4.74 4.02
CA LEU A 99 4.56 -4.91 3.54
C LEU A 99 5.24 -3.54 3.49
N TRP A 100 6.36 -3.40 4.19
CA TRP A 100 7.16 -2.21 4.12
C TRP A 100 7.78 -2.07 2.73
N HIS A 101 7.54 -0.90 2.14
CA HIS A 101 8.00 -0.58 0.80
C HIS A 101 8.42 0.89 0.69
N GLY A 102 9.28 1.16 -0.28
CA GLY A 102 9.79 2.49 -0.60
C GLY A 102 10.18 2.58 -2.07
N VAL A 103 10.39 3.80 -2.54
CA VAL A 103 10.91 4.09 -3.88
C VAL A 103 12.01 5.14 -3.71
N TYR A 104 13.19 4.84 -4.23
CA TYR A 104 14.34 5.73 -4.25
C TYR A 104 14.80 5.93 -5.69
N HIS A 105 15.50 7.04 -5.96
CA HIS A 105 15.93 7.45 -7.31
C HIS A 105 14.78 7.37 -8.34
N SER A 106 13.57 7.80 -7.93
CA SER A 106 12.46 7.95 -8.85
C SER A 106 12.72 9.07 -9.84
N PHE A 107 12.01 9.03 -10.96
CA PHE A 107 12.08 10.04 -12.01
C PHE A 107 10.75 10.79 -12.14
N PRO A 108 10.77 12.06 -12.58
CA PRO A 108 9.56 12.80 -12.89
C PRO A 108 8.70 12.07 -13.91
N GLU A 109 7.39 12.23 -13.78
CA GLU A 109 6.40 11.69 -14.71
C GLU A 109 6.34 10.15 -14.75
N ARG A 110 6.97 9.43 -13.82
CA ARG A 110 6.79 7.97 -13.69
C ARG A 110 5.31 7.65 -13.41
N ARG A 111 4.74 6.77 -14.23
CA ARG A 111 3.33 6.38 -14.23
C ARG A 111 3.11 4.96 -13.75
N PHE A 112 2.11 4.80 -12.90
CA PHE A 112 1.59 3.50 -12.51
C PHE A 112 0.13 3.64 -12.05
N MET A 113 -0.62 2.55 -12.11
CA MET A 113 -1.94 2.46 -11.48
C MET A 113 -1.84 1.66 -10.20
N ALA A 114 -2.55 2.11 -9.16
CA ALA A 114 -2.69 1.38 -7.92
C ALA A 114 -4.16 1.01 -7.69
N LEU A 115 -4.41 -0.27 -7.43
CA LEU A 115 -5.68 -0.79 -6.96
C LEU A 115 -5.49 -1.33 -5.54
N LYS A 116 -6.47 -1.09 -4.68
CA LYS A 116 -6.45 -1.48 -3.28
C LYS A 116 -7.69 -2.29 -2.99
N TYR A 117 -7.51 -3.47 -2.41
CA TYR A 117 -8.56 -4.36 -1.98
C TYR A 117 -8.37 -4.70 -0.51
N ALA A 118 -9.47 -4.91 0.19
CA ALA A 118 -9.48 -5.48 1.53
C ALA A 118 -10.40 -6.69 1.51
N GLU A 119 -10.11 -7.69 2.34
CA GLU A 119 -11.09 -8.72 2.61
C GLU A 119 -12.33 -8.12 3.27
N ARG A 120 -13.47 -8.81 3.15
CA ARG A 120 -14.73 -8.32 3.68
C ARG A 120 -14.60 -8.14 5.20
N PRO A 121 -14.92 -6.96 5.77
CA PRO A 121 -14.80 -6.76 7.21
C PRO A 121 -15.81 -7.65 7.95
N THR A 122 -15.32 -8.44 8.90
CA THR A 122 -16.12 -9.36 9.74
C THR A 122 -16.07 -9.00 11.22
N GLU A 123 -15.16 -8.12 11.60
CA GLU A 123 -14.93 -7.70 12.99
C GLU A 123 -15.04 -6.18 13.11
N PRO A 124 -15.46 -5.64 14.28
CA PRO A 124 -15.50 -4.20 14.50
C PRO A 124 -14.16 -3.50 14.22
N ALA A 125 -13.04 -4.13 14.57
CA ALA A 125 -11.70 -3.61 14.30
C ALA A 125 -11.39 -3.45 12.80
N HIS A 126 -11.96 -4.31 11.93
CA HIS A 126 -11.82 -4.18 10.48
C HIS A 126 -12.55 -2.94 9.97
N ILE A 127 -13.76 -2.71 10.48
CA ILE A 127 -14.60 -1.55 10.13
C ILE A 127 -13.92 -0.26 10.60
N GLU A 128 -13.45 -0.22 11.86
CA GLU A 128 -12.73 0.93 12.41
C GLU A 128 -11.47 1.24 11.59
N SER A 129 -10.68 0.22 11.26
CA SER A 129 -9.48 0.42 10.45
C SER A 129 -9.79 0.87 9.02
N LEU A 130 -10.82 0.30 8.38
CA LEU A 130 -11.31 0.78 7.09
C LEU A 130 -11.71 2.25 7.14
N ASP A 131 -12.42 2.67 8.19
CA ASP A 131 -12.81 4.06 8.36
C ASP A 131 -11.61 4.97 8.59
N ARG A 132 -10.71 4.60 9.52
CA ARG A 132 -9.47 5.35 9.82
C ARG A 132 -8.68 5.71 8.57
N TYR A 133 -8.53 4.76 7.64
CA TYR A 133 -7.69 4.93 6.45
C TYR A 133 -8.45 5.39 5.20
N SER A 134 -9.78 5.28 5.15
CA SER A 134 -10.59 5.72 4.00
C SER A 134 -11.44 6.96 4.27
N ARG A 135 -11.59 7.36 5.54
CA ARG A 135 -12.44 8.46 6.01
C ARG A 135 -13.87 8.31 5.50
N GLY A 136 -14.49 7.16 5.77
CA GLY A 136 -15.84 6.83 5.34
C GLY A 136 -16.02 6.49 3.85
N VAL A 137 -15.04 6.79 2.97
CA VAL A 137 -15.20 6.64 1.51
C VAL A 137 -15.51 5.20 1.09
N VAL A 138 -14.92 4.21 1.77
CA VAL A 138 -15.14 2.79 1.43
C VAL A 138 -16.58 2.32 1.69
N PHE A 139 -17.31 2.97 2.60
CA PHE A 139 -18.70 2.67 2.91
C PHE A 139 -19.70 3.42 2.02
N GLN A 140 -19.20 4.25 1.10
CA GLN A 140 -19.99 4.97 0.11
C GLN A 140 -19.60 4.53 -1.32
N PRO A 141 -19.79 3.24 -1.66
CA PRO A 141 -19.35 2.72 -2.95
C PRO A 141 -20.05 3.44 -4.10
N PRO A 142 -19.37 3.69 -5.24
CA PRO A 142 -19.99 4.30 -6.40
C PRO A 142 -21.23 3.54 -6.90
N LYS A 143 -22.30 4.26 -7.29
CA LYS A 143 -23.54 3.64 -7.81
C LYS A 143 -23.29 2.67 -8.97
N VAL A 144 -22.31 2.95 -9.82
CA VAL A 144 -21.92 2.08 -10.94
C VAL A 144 -21.50 0.67 -10.49
N LEU A 145 -20.90 0.54 -9.31
CA LEU A 145 -20.55 -0.77 -8.74
C LEU A 145 -21.76 -1.40 -8.05
N GLN A 146 -22.52 -0.62 -7.28
CA GLN A 146 -23.73 -1.11 -6.59
C GLN A 146 -24.79 -1.65 -7.56
N GLN A 147 -24.96 -0.98 -8.70
CA GLN A 147 -25.98 -1.29 -9.71
C GLN A 147 -25.41 -2.09 -10.89
N SER A 148 -24.18 -2.62 -10.77
CA SER A 148 -23.55 -3.36 -11.86
C SER A 148 -24.36 -4.61 -12.21
N THR A 149 -24.61 -4.82 -13.51
CA THR A 149 -25.18 -6.07 -14.03
C THR A 149 -24.20 -7.23 -13.92
N ASN A 150 -22.91 -6.95 -13.71
CA ASN A 150 -21.90 -7.96 -13.46
C ASN A 150 -21.91 -8.37 -11.96
N PRO A 151 -22.30 -9.61 -11.63
CA PRO A 151 -22.41 -10.04 -10.24
C PRO A 151 -21.05 -10.11 -9.51
N ARG A 152 -19.93 -10.19 -10.23
CA ARG A 152 -18.60 -10.10 -9.60
C ARG A 152 -18.31 -8.68 -9.14
N LEU A 153 -18.62 -7.68 -9.96
CA LEU A 153 -18.37 -6.27 -9.60
C LEU A 153 -19.29 -5.81 -8.47
N ARG A 154 -20.57 -6.17 -8.55
CA ARG A 154 -21.55 -5.84 -7.51
C ARG A 154 -21.18 -6.41 -6.15
N ARG A 155 -20.78 -7.69 -6.09
CA ARG A 155 -20.37 -8.35 -4.84
C ARG A 155 -19.13 -7.74 -4.17
N MET A 156 -18.32 -6.94 -4.87
CA MET A 156 -17.19 -6.26 -4.24
C MET A 156 -17.62 -5.16 -3.26
N VAL A 157 -18.81 -4.61 -3.43
CA VAL A 157 -19.29 -3.44 -2.67
C VAL A 157 -20.61 -3.66 -1.93
N GLU A 158 -21.26 -4.80 -2.15
CA GLU A 158 -22.52 -5.17 -1.52
C GLU A 158 -22.39 -5.18 0.01
N GLY A 159 -23.36 -4.62 0.72
CA GLY A 159 -23.37 -4.61 2.19
C GLY A 159 -22.42 -3.59 2.85
N LEU A 160 -21.61 -2.85 2.08
CA LEU A 160 -20.63 -1.92 2.65
C LEU A 160 -21.28 -0.66 3.23
N SER A 161 -22.37 -0.17 2.66
CA SER A 161 -23.04 1.04 3.18
C SER A 161 -23.80 0.79 4.48
N GLU A 162 -24.27 -0.44 4.67
CA GLU A 162 -25.04 -0.88 5.83
C GLU A 162 -24.17 -1.08 7.08
N ILE A 163 -22.85 -1.22 6.92
CA ILE A 163 -21.90 -1.43 8.01
C ILE A 163 -21.04 -0.18 8.30
N ALA A 164 -21.41 0.97 7.73
CA ALA A 164 -20.72 2.22 8.00
C ALA A 164 -20.73 2.54 9.51
N PRO A 165 -19.61 3.00 10.10
CA PRO A 165 -19.62 3.54 11.45
C PRO A 165 -20.64 4.68 11.57
N SER A 166 -21.31 4.74 12.73
CA SER A 166 -22.24 5.83 13.08
C SER A 166 -21.53 7.17 13.26
#